data_AF-A0A1F9AN93-F1
#
_entry.id   AF-A0A1F9AN93-F1
#
_cell.length_a   1.000
_cell.length_b   1.000
_cell.length_c   1.000
_cell.angle_alpha   90.00
_cell.angle_beta   90.00
_cell.angle_gamma   90.00
#
_symmetry.space_group_name_H-M   'P 1'
#
loop_
_entity.id
_entity.type
_entity.pdbx_description
1 polymer ?
#
loop_
_entity_poly.entity_id
_entity_poly.type
_entity_poly.pdbx_seq_one_letter_code
_entity_poly.pdbx_strand_id
1 'polypeptide(L)'
;MANASTGLFVVRITALRDSESQERVALYLSGRLRGKTVEEIRGYLDRLPIVVTRRAAPDLAERIQRELSNLGAVVELEPIGAETAPPSVEVPPPPAAGAWIPVDIFAAAPIQQGFPWDLRGPLGIFRAWWETLKFSLRWPDDFFARMSISGGYQSPLLYAVICNLLVLLISLIWVIPILFFFPALVFFITAKLNVTGFTILLMALGLLLAVVTLPLLIAIMTFIGAAIMHLFVVLLGGRGGYQATFRVACFANSGQVLQVVPYLGPLAAIAFWFALVFFGYRHAHRLEPAPAIVAMVLPLVMVIGAVMAAVIAVIIGVVGSLDLTKLIPE
;
A
#
# COMPACT_ATOMS: atom_id res chain seq x y z
N MET A 1 8.88 -21.39 -37.78
CA MET A 1 7.42 -21.61 -37.71
C MET A 1 6.95 -20.96 -36.41
N ALA A 2 6.07 -19.98 -36.32
CA ALA A 2 5.02 -19.51 -37.23
C ALA A 2 4.83 -17.98 -37.13
N ASN A 3 4.26 -17.40 -38.19
CA ASN A 3 3.87 -16.01 -38.39
C ASN A 3 3.10 -15.41 -37.19
N ALA A 4 3.61 -14.31 -36.62
CA ALA A 4 2.83 -13.47 -35.72
C ALA A 4 1.90 -12.59 -36.56
N SER A 5 0.60 -12.89 -36.53
CA SER A 5 -0.45 -12.06 -37.13
C SER A 5 -0.55 -10.73 -36.38
N THR A 6 -0.12 -9.64 -37.02
CA THR A 6 -0.07 -8.27 -36.48
C THR A 6 -1.44 -7.58 -36.35
N GLY A 7 -2.53 -8.36 -36.24
CA GLY A 7 -3.91 -7.85 -36.23
C GLY A 7 -4.49 -7.74 -34.82
N LEU A 8 -5.23 -6.67 -34.55
CA LEU A 8 -6.10 -6.58 -33.37
C LEU A 8 -7.40 -7.34 -33.63
N PHE A 9 -8.10 -7.78 -32.59
CA PHE A 9 -9.38 -8.49 -32.70
C PHE A 9 -10.48 -7.79 -31.90
N VAL A 10 -11.71 -7.86 -32.41
CA VAL A 10 -12.94 -7.60 -31.66
C VAL A 10 -13.40 -8.93 -31.05
N VAL A 11 -13.62 -8.96 -29.74
CA VAL A 11 -14.15 -10.12 -29.02
C VAL A 11 -15.62 -9.88 -28.72
N ARG A 12 -16.51 -10.78 -29.15
CA ARG A 12 -17.96 -10.66 -28.99
C ARG A 12 -18.53 -11.93 -28.36
N ILE A 13 -19.36 -11.80 -27.32
CA ILE A 13 -20.18 -12.92 -26.84
C ILE A 13 -21.46 -12.92 -27.67
N THR A 14 -21.74 -14.02 -28.36
CA THR A 14 -22.91 -14.14 -29.25
C THR A 14 -24.03 -14.99 -28.66
N ALA A 15 -23.69 -15.97 -27.83
CA ALA A 15 -24.67 -16.82 -27.14
C ALA A 15 -24.13 -17.31 -25.79
N LEU A 16 -25.04 -17.78 -24.93
CA LEU A 16 -24.74 -18.49 -23.69
C LEU A 16 -25.40 -19.86 -23.74
N ARG A 17 -24.74 -20.87 -23.18
CA ARG A 17 -25.21 -22.26 -23.25
C ARG A 17 -26.50 -22.51 -22.44
N ASP A 18 -26.60 -21.90 -21.27
CA ASP A 18 -27.71 -22.04 -20.32
C ASP A 18 -27.69 -20.88 -19.31
N SER A 19 -28.74 -20.78 -18.49
CA SER A 19 -28.85 -19.75 -17.43
C SER A 19 -27.77 -19.87 -16.35
N GLU A 20 -27.20 -21.07 -16.14
CA GLU A 20 -26.08 -21.27 -15.20
C GLU A 20 -24.78 -20.68 -15.75
N SER A 21 -24.55 -20.78 -17.06
CA SER A 21 -23.45 -20.16 -17.79
C SER A 21 -23.58 -18.64 -17.79
N GLN A 22 -24.80 -18.11 -17.85
CA GLN A 22 -25.06 -16.68 -17.69
C GLN A 22 -24.58 -16.18 -16.33
N GLU A 23 -24.91 -16.88 -15.24
CA GLU A 23 -24.52 -16.48 -13.89
C GLU A 23 -22.99 -16.57 -13.69
N ARG A 24 -22.37 -17.64 -14.19
CA ARG A 24 -20.90 -17.80 -14.14
C ARG A 24 -20.17 -16.71 -14.90
N VAL A 25 -20.65 -16.34 -16.09
CA VAL A 25 -20.10 -15.26 -16.90
C VAL A 25 -20.35 -13.90 -16.23
N ALA A 26 -21.52 -13.67 -15.63
CA ALA A 26 -21.83 -12.44 -14.92
C ALA A 26 -20.94 -12.23 -13.67
N LEU A 27 -20.72 -13.29 -12.89
CA LEU A 27 -19.80 -13.28 -11.75
C LEU A 27 -18.35 -13.02 -12.19
N TYR A 28 -17.91 -13.70 -13.25
CA TYR A 28 -16.57 -13.50 -13.80
C TYR A 28 -16.34 -12.06 -14.30
N LEU A 29 -17.29 -11.52 -15.07
CA LEU A 29 -17.20 -10.18 -15.63
C LEU A 29 -17.36 -9.08 -14.57
N SER A 30 -18.25 -9.22 -13.59
CA SER A 30 -18.39 -8.25 -12.48
C SER A 30 -17.14 -8.19 -11.60
N GLY A 31 -16.43 -9.32 -11.42
CA GLY A 31 -15.13 -9.35 -10.74
C GLY A 31 -14.01 -8.65 -11.51
N ARG A 32 -14.17 -8.43 -12.83
CA ARG A 32 -13.18 -7.82 -13.71
C ARG A 32 -13.52 -6.38 -14.10
N LEU A 33 -14.80 -6.05 -14.18
CA LEU A 33 -15.34 -4.75 -14.53
C LEU A 33 -15.54 -3.91 -13.27
N ARG A 34 -14.71 -2.87 -13.11
CA ARG A 34 -14.83 -1.96 -11.97
C ARG A 34 -16.19 -1.27 -11.97
N GLY A 35 -16.89 -1.36 -10.84
CA GLY A 35 -18.13 -0.62 -10.60
C GLY A 35 -19.38 -1.22 -11.25
N LYS A 36 -19.34 -2.48 -11.70
CA LYS A 36 -20.50 -3.20 -12.23
C LYS A 36 -20.92 -4.33 -11.31
N THR A 37 -22.20 -4.36 -10.95
CA THR A 37 -22.76 -5.46 -10.13
C THR A 37 -23.06 -6.68 -11.00
N VAL A 38 -23.22 -7.84 -10.38
CA VAL A 38 -23.60 -9.08 -11.09
C VAL A 38 -24.93 -8.89 -11.82
N GLU A 39 -25.88 -8.20 -11.20
CA GLU A 39 -27.20 -7.89 -11.75
C GLU A 39 -27.12 -7.01 -13.00
N GLU A 40 -26.26 -5.99 -12.98
CA GLU A 40 -26.06 -5.13 -14.14
C GLU A 40 -25.44 -5.89 -15.32
N ILE A 41 -24.47 -6.77 -15.04
CA ILE A 41 -23.87 -7.61 -16.08
C ILE A 41 -24.87 -8.63 -16.61
N ARG A 42 -25.69 -9.24 -15.74
CA ARG A 42 -26.75 -10.16 -16.15
C ARG A 42 -27.71 -9.48 -17.13
N GLY A 43 -28.12 -8.24 -16.83
CA GLY A 43 -28.95 -7.44 -17.73
C GLY A 43 -28.30 -7.08 -19.07
N TYR A 44 -26.96 -7.03 -19.15
CA TYR A 44 -26.25 -6.91 -20.42
C TYR A 44 -26.20 -8.23 -21.18
N LEU A 45 -26.00 -9.35 -20.47
CA LEU A 45 -26.01 -10.70 -21.04
C LEU A 45 -27.40 -11.13 -21.53
N ASP A 46 -28.48 -10.51 -21.05
CA ASP A 46 -29.82 -10.70 -21.62
C ASP A 46 -29.98 -10.08 -23.02
N ARG A 47 -29.04 -9.21 -23.44
CA ARG A 47 -29.09 -8.44 -24.69
C ARG A 47 -27.99 -8.83 -25.67
N LEU A 48 -27.70 -10.13 -25.78
CA LEU A 48 -26.70 -10.63 -26.73
C LEU A 48 -27.07 -10.25 -28.18
N PRO A 49 -26.06 -10.01 -29.05
CA PRO A 49 -24.63 -10.15 -28.78
C PRO A 49 -24.01 -8.91 -28.10
N ILE A 50 -23.11 -9.13 -27.14
CA ILE A 50 -22.36 -8.04 -26.50
C ILE A 50 -20.90 -8.04 -26.95
N VAL A 51 -20.39 -6.84 -27.25
CA VAL A 51 -18.96 -6.65 -27.50
C VAL A 51 -18.25 -6.61 -26.18
N VAL A 52 -17.30 -7.52 -26.01
CA VAL A 52 -16.43 -7.57 -24.85
C VAL A 52 -15.30 -6.57 -25.06
N THR A 53 -14.50 -6.70 -26.12
CA THR A 53 -13.49 -5.69 -26.44
C THR A 53 -13.45 -5.42 -27.92
N ARG A 54 -13.22 -4.15 -28.27
CA ARG A 54 -13.05 -3.73 -29.65
C ARG A 54 -11.62 -3.89 -30.15
N ARG A 55 -10.64 -3.99 -29.25
CA ARG A 55 -9.22 -4.06 -29.59
C ARG A 55 -8.48 -4.96 -28.61
N ALA A 56 -8.32 -6.23 -28.97
CA ALA A 56 -7.47 -7.17 -28.25
C ALA A 56 -6.28 -7.58 -29.12
N ALA A 57 -5.08 -7.63 -28.54
CA ALA A 57 -3.95 -8.33 -29.15
C ALA A 57 -4.30 -9.82 -29.31
N PRO A 58 -3.74 -10.54 -30.31
CA PRO A 58 -4.10 -11.93 -30.60
C PRO A 58 -4.04 -12.85 -29.38
N ASP A 59 -2.96 -12.74 -28.59
CA ASP A 59 -2.74 -13.54 -27.38
C ASP A 59 -3.77 -13.24 -26.28
N LEU A 60 -4.21 -11.98 -26.17
CA LEU A 60 -5.25 -11.57 -25.24
C LEU A 60 -6.64 -12.04 -25.71
N ALA A 61 -6.95 -11.89 -26.99
CA ALA A 61 -8.20 -12.35 -27.60
C ALA A 61 -8.42 -13.86 -27.38
N GLU A 62 -7.39 -14.67 -27.66
CA GLU A 62 -7.44 -16.11 -27.44
C GLU A 62 -7.56 -16.50 -25.96
N ARG A 63 -6.92 -15.76 -25.04
CA ARG A 63 -7.09 -15.99 -23.60
C ARG A 63 -8.51 -15.69 -23.15
N ILE A 64 -9.08 -14.55 -23.58
CA ILE A 64 -10.45 -14.15 -23.23
C ILE A 64 -11.45 -15.15 -23.79
N GLN A 65 -11.28 -15.56 -25.06
CA GLN A 65 -12.13 -16.56 -25.68
C GLN A 65 -12.12 -17.87 -24.88
N ARG A 66 -10.94 -18.39 -24.54
CA ARG A 66 -10.82 -19.61 -23.73
C ARG A 66 -11.49 -19.50 -22.37
N GLU A 67 -11.26 -18.41 -21.63
CA GLU A 67 -11.83 -18.24 -20.30
C GLU A 67 -13.36 -18.14 -20.35
N LEU A 68 -13.91 -17.33 -21.26
CA LEU A 68 -15.35 -17.19 -21.39
C LEU A 68 -16.03 -18.46 -21.94
N SER A 69 -15.39 -19.16 -22.88
CA SER A 69 -15.91 -20.43 -23.39
C SER A 69 -15.88 -21.54 -22.35
N ASN A 70 -14.88 -21.57 -21.46
CA ASN A 70 -14.87 -22.49 -20.32
C ASN A 70 -16.03 -22.23 -19.34
N LEU A 71 -16.53 -20.99 -19.28
CA LEU A 71 -17.70 -20.60 -18.48
C LEU A 71 -19.03 -20.83 -19.20
N GLY A 72 -19.02 -21.31 -20.44
CA GLY A 72 -20.21 -21.62 -21.23
C GLY A 72 -20.69 -20.50 -22.16
N ALA A 73 -19.86 -19.49 -22.44
CA ALA A 73 -20.14 -18.46 -23.44
C ALA A 73 -19.63 -18.84 -24.85
N VAL A 74 -20.45 -18.60 -25.86
CA VAL A 74 -20.03 -18.65 -27.27
C VAL A 74 -19.39 -17.31 -27.63
N VAL A 75 -18.10 -17.33 -27.94
CA VAL A 75 -17.29 -16.14 -28.17
C VAL A 75 -16.67 -16.15 -29.56
N GLU A 76 -16.97 -15.10 -30.33
CA GLU A 76 -16.46 -14.88 -31.68
C GLU A 76 -15.33 -13.85 -31.66
N LEU A 77 -14.28 -14.12 -32.44
CA LEU A 77 -13.13 -13.26 -32.65
C LEU A 77 -13.15 -12.73 -34.08
N GLU A 78 -13.35 -11.42 -34.24
CA GLU A 78 -13.37 -10.76 -35.55
C GLU A 78 -12.05 -9.99 -35.74
N PRO A 79 -11.22 -10.32 -36.76
CA PRO A 79 -9.97 -9.63 -37.01
C PRO A 79 -10.22 -8.20 -37.50
N ILE A 80 -9.53 -7.23 -36.92
CA ILE A 80 -9.49 -5.84 -37.38
C ILE A 80 -8.52 -5.80 -38.57
N GLY A 81 -9.04 -6.15 -39.74
CA GLY A 81 -8.31 -6.10 -41.00
C GLY A 81 -8.10 -4.67 -41.48
N ALA A 82 -6.92 -4.41 -42.06
CA ALA A 82 -6.60 -3.19 -42.78
C ALA A 82 -7.67 -2.88 -43.83
N GLU A 83 -8.01 -1.60 -43.93
CA GLU A 83 -8.93 -1.00 -44.89
C GLU A 83 -8.85 -1.62 -46.29
N THR A 84 -9.76 -2.57 -46.57
CA THR A 84 -10.28 -2.74 -47.93
C THR A 84 -11.55 -1.93 -47.99
N ALA A 85 -11.50 -0.84 -48.76
CA ALA A 85 -12.63 0.05 -49.01
C ALA A 85 -13.93 -0.74 -49.25
N PRO A 86 -15.05 -0.40 -48.59
CA PRO A 86 -16.31 -1.07 -48.85
C PRO A 86 -16.79 -0.71 -50.27
N PRO A 87 -17.38 -1.66 -51.03
CA PRO A 87 -18.25 -1.26 -52.13
C PRO A 87 -19.41 -0.45 -51.53
N SER A 88 -19.77 0.64 -52.20
CA SER A 88 -20.87 1.54 -51.82
C SER A 88 -22.17 0.76 -51.59
N VAL A 89 -22.50 0.54 -50.32
CA VAL A 89 -23.84 0.07 -49.90
C VAL A 89 -24.53 1.25 -49.24
N GLU A 90 -25.69 1.61 -49.80
CA GLU A 90 -26.60 2.63 -49.25
C GLU A 90 -26.84 2.41 -47.76
N VAL A 91 -26.67 3.47 -46.98
CA VAL A 91 -26.93 3.49 -45.54
C VAL A 91 -28.44 3.41 -45.32
N PRO A 92 -29.00 2.34 -44.70
CA PRO A 92 -30.39 2.35 -44.26
C PRO A 92 -30.52 3.25 -43.02
N PRO A 93 -31.70 3.87 -42.79
CA PRO A 93 -31.89 4.84 -41.72
C PRO A 93 -31.63 4.20 -40.34
N PRO A 94 -31.08 4.97 -39.37
CA PRO A 94 -30.65 4.43 -38.09
C PRO A 94 -31.83 3.81 -37.31
N PRO A 95 -31.70 2.56 -36.81
CA PRO A 95 -32.68 2.01 -35.89
C PRO A 95 -32.68 2.78 -34.57
N ALA A 96 -33.88 2.90 -33.98
CA ALA A 96 -34.19 3.71 -32.81
C ALA A 96 -33.19 3.54 -31.65
N ALA A 97 -32.86 4.66 -31.01
CA ALA A 97 -31.97 4.76 -29.85
C ALA A 97 -32.42 3.83 -28.71
N GLY A 98 -31.76 2.68 -28.59
CA GLY A 98 -31.91 1.76 -27.48
C GLY A 98 -30.70 0.83 -27.39
N ALA A 99 -29.89 1.02 -26.35
CA ALA A 99 -28.86 0.09 -25.87
C ALA A 99 -27.50 0.00 -26.60
N TRP A 100 -26.92 1.15 -27.01
CA TRP A 100 -25.47 1.21 -27.28
C TRP A 100 -24.71 1.66 -26.02
N ILE A 101 -24.36 0.72 -25.14
CA ILE A 101 -23.35 0.99 -24.12
C ILE A 101 -22.01 0.51 -24.70
N PRO A 102 -21.04 1.40 -24.96
CA PRO A 102 -19.69 0.98 -25.28
C PRO A 102 -19.06 0.40 -24.01
N VAL A 103 -19.25 -0.90 -23.77
CA VAL A 103 -18.44 -1.61 -22.79
C VAL A 103 -17.14 -1.99 -23.49
N ASP A 104 -16.14 -1.13 -23.36
CA ASP A 104 -14.79 -1.46 -23.81
C ASP A 104 -14.11 -2.28 -22.69
N ILE A 105 -14.45 -3.57 -22.57
CA ILE A 105 -13.99 -4.47 -21.48
C ILE A 105 -12.46 -4.63 -21.50
N PHE A 106 -11.81 -4.35 -22.63
CA PHE A 106 -10.35 -4.35 -22.75
C PHE A 106 -9.75 -3.16 -23.52
N ALA A 107 -10.39 -1.99 -23.56
CA ALA A 107 -9.62 -0.74 -23.44
C ALA A 107 -9.09 -0.63 -22.00
N ALA A 108 -8.38 -1.68 -21.61
CA ALA A 108 -7.68 -1.78 -20.38
C ALA A 108 -6.58 -0.75 -20.49
N ALA A 109 -6.74 0.35 -19.74
CA ALA A 109 -5.65 0.72 -18.85
C ALA A 109 -5.10 -0.62 -18.30
N PRO A 110 -3.85 -0.97 -18.60
CA PRO A 110 -3.31 -2.32 -18.45
C PRO A 110 -3.78 -2.87 -17.12
N ILE A 111 -4.39 -4.08 -17.09
CA ILE A 111 -4.99 -4.70 -15.89
C ILE A 111 -4.19 -4.23 -14.68
N GLN A 112 -4.67 -3.18 -14.02
CA GLN A 112 -3.99 -2.72 -12.83
C GLN A 112 -4.42 -3.77 -11.84
N GLN A 113 -3.58 -4.80 -11.68
CA GLN A 113 -3.53 -5.55 -10.44
C GLN A 113 -3.64 -4.48 -9.36
N GLY A 114 -4.82 -4.40 -8.72
CA GLY A 114 -5.12 -3.30 -7.81
C GLY A 114 -3.98 -3.18 -6.82
N PHE A 115 -3.65 -1.95 -6.42
CA PHE A 115 -2.61 -1.75 -5.42
C PHE A 115 -2.85 -2.72 -4.25
N PRO A 116 -1.90 -3.61 -3.88
CA PRO A 116 -2.22 -4.82 -3.11
C PRO A 116 -3.00 -4.54 -1.82
N TRP A 117 -2.73 -3.40 -1.19
CA TRP A 117 -3.42 -2.97 0.02
C TRP A 117 -4.91 -2.65 -0.17
N ASP A 118 -5.28 -2.16 -1.35
CA ASP A 118 -6.67 -1.81 -1.70
C ASP A 118 -7.51 -3.06 -1.99
N LEU A 119 -6.87 -4.22 -2.23
CA LEU A 119 -7.50 -5.52 -2.43
C LEU A 119 -7.76 -6.28 -1.11
N ARG A 120 -7.66 -5.62 0.05
CA ARG A 120 -7.89 -6.24 1.37
C ARG A 120 -9.30 -6.76 1.62
N GLY A 121 -10.31 -6.21 0.94
CA GLY A 121 -11.68 -6.73 0.97
C GLY A 121 -11.75 -8.18 0.44
N PRO A 122 -11.39 -8.41 -0.84
CA PRO A 122 -11.42 -9.75 -1.43
C PRO A 122 -10.28 -10.69 -1.00
N LEU A 123 -9.08 -10.18 -0.69
CA LEU A 123 -7.92 -11.02 -0.33
C LEU A 123 -7.83 -11.34 1.17
N GLY A 124 -8.57 -10.61 2.01
CA GLY A 124 -8.36 -10.56 3.45
C GLY A 124 -7.17 -9.66 3.85
N ILE A 125 -7.21 -9.16 5.09
CA ILE A 125 -6.27 -8.15 5.60
C ILE A 125 -4.82 -8.67 5.60
N PHE A 126 -4.60 -9.89 6.11
CA PHE A 126 -3.24 -10.44 6.24
C PHE A 126 -2.57 -10.63 4.88
N ARG A 127 -3.28 -11.21 3.90
CA ARG A 127 -2.73 -11.44 2.56
C ARG A 127 -2.46 -10.13 1.84
N ALA A 128 -3.39 -9.18 1.88
CA ALA A 128 -3.18 -7.85 1.30
C ALA A 128 -1.99 -7.12 1.95
N TRP A 129 -1.87 -7.18 3.28
CA TRP A 129 -0.72 -6.64 4.02
C TRP A 129 0.59 -7.27 3.55
N TRP A 130 0.66 -8.61 3.47
CA TRP A 130 1.86 -9.35 3.07
C TRP A 130 2.25 -9.06 1.61
N GLU A 131 1.30 -9.01 0.69
CA GLU A 131 1.58 -8.64 -0.71
C GLU A 131 2.04 -7.18 -0.84
N THR A 132 1.45 -6.26 -0.07
CA THR A 132 1.89 -4.85 -0.01
C THR A 132 3.31 -4.76 0.51
N LEU A 133 3.63 -5.51 1.56
CA LEU A 133 4.95 -5.56 2.16
C LEU A 133 6.00 -6.07 1.17
N LYS A 134 5.76 -7.25 0.55
CA LYS A 134 6.66 -7.81 -0.46
C LYS A 134 6.86 -6.84 -1.63
N PHE A 135 5.78 -6.21 -2.11
CA PHE A 135 5.86 -5.30 -3.23
C PHE A 135 6.68 -4.05 -2.89
N SER A 136 6.41 -3.43 -1.73
CA SER A 136 7.16 -2.24 -1.28
C SER A 136 8.65 -2.53 -1.03
N LEU A 137 9.00 -3.67 -0.42
CA LEU A 137 10.39 -4.00 -0.12
C LEU A 137 11.17 -4.47 -1.35
N ARG A 138 10.54 -5.20 -2.28
CA ARG A 138 11.24 -5.77 -3.44
C ARG A 138 11.32 -4.80 -4.61
N TRP A 139 10.30 -3.96 -4.79
CA TRP A 139 10.17 -3.05 -5.94
C TRP A 139 9.66 -1.68 -5.47
N PRO A 140 10.44 -0.96 -4.63
CA PRO A 140 10.00 0.29 -4.01
C PRO A 140 9.68 1.39 -5.04
N ASP A 141 10.44 1.45 -6.13
CA ASP A 141 10.21 2.40 -7.23
C ASP A 141 8.83 2.20 -7.87
N ASP A 142 8.56 0.99 -8.37
CA ASP A 142 7.26 0.61 -8.96
C ASP A 142 6.11 0.73 -7.96
N PHE A 143 6.36 0.43 -6.68
CA PHE A 143 5.38 0.52 -5.62
C PHE A 143 4.87 1.95 -5.46
N PHE A 144 5.77 2.92 -5.34
CA PHE A 144 5.38 4.33 -5.18
C PHE A 144 4.92 4.97 -6.47
N ALA A 145 5.35 4.48 -7.63
CA ALA A 145 4.79 4.89 -8.93
C ALA A 145 3.31 4.51 -9.08
N ARG A 146 2.87 3.39 -8.48
CA ARG A 146 1.48 2.89 -8.52
C ARG A 146 0.64 3.31 -7.32
N MET A 147 1.28 3.78 -6.26
CA MET A 147 0.60 4.26 -5.07
C MET A 147 -0.29 5.46 -5.43
N SER A 148 -1.59 5.38 -5.12
CA SER A 148 -2.45 6.54 -5.29
C SER A 148 -2.01 7.69 -4.37
N ILE A 149 -2.24 8.92 -4.80
CA ILE A 149 -1.91 10.15 -4.02
C ILE A 149 -3.12 10.71 -3.26
N SER A 150 -4.32 10.16 -3.47
CA SER A 150 -5.59 10.64 -2.87
C SER A 150 -6.57 9.48 -2.55
N GLY A 151 -7.65 9.74 -1.80
CA GLY A 151 -8.61 8.69 -1.38
C GLY A 151 -8.64 8.38 0.13
N GLY A 152 -8.64 9.42 0.97
CA GLY A 152 -8.65 9.33 2.43
C GLY A 152 -7.33 8.96 3.14
N TYR A 153 -7.34 9.13 4.47
CA TYR A 153 -6.22 8.85 5.38
C TYR A 153 -6.35 7.49 6.09
N GLN A 154 -7.57 6.95 6.17
CA GLN A 154 -7.86 5.74 6.94
C GLN A 154 -7.16 4.50 6.38
N SER A 155 -7.24 4.30 5.06
CA SER A 155 -6.62 3.16 4.36
C SER A 155 -5.11 3.07 4.63
N PRO A 156 -4.29 4.11 4.34
CA PRO A 156 -2.85 4.06 4.63
C PRO A 156 -2.55 4.02 6.12
N LEU A 157 -3.32 4.70 6.97
CA LEU A 157 -3.11 4.67 8.42
C LEU A 157 -3.27 3.26 8.99
N LEU A 158 -4.29 2.52 8.56
CA LEU A 158 -4.49 1.13 8.99
C LEU A 158 -3.27 0.27 8.65
N TYR A 159 -2.67 0.47 7.46
CA TYR A 159 -1.44 -0.23 7.08
C TYR A 159 -0.29 0.08 8.05
N ALA A 160 -0.06 1.37 8.33
CA ALA A 160 0.99 1.82 9.23
C ALA A 160 0.81 1.26 10.65
N VAL A 161 -0.42 1.27 11.17
CA VAL A 161 -0.75 0.72 12.50
C VAL A 161 -0.45 -0.77 12.53
N ILE A 162 -0.84 -1.54 11.51
CA ILE A 162 -0.54 -2.99 11.45
C ILE A 162 0.97 -3.24 11.44
N CYS A 163 1.74 -2.52 10.63
CA CYS A 163 3.20 -2.66 10.60
C CYS A 163 3.84 -2.35 11.96
N ASN A 164 3.42 -1.27 12.62
CA ASN A 164 4.00 -0.86 13.90
C ASN A 164 3.58 -1.78 15.07
N LEU A 165 2.32 -2.24 15.09
CA LEU A 165 1.88 -3.21 16.09
C LEU A 165 2.60 -4.55 15.93
N LEU A 166 2.88 -4.98 14.69
CA LEU A 166 3.67 -6.18 14.46
C LEU A 166 5.09 -6.04 15.02
N VAL A 167 5.72 -4.89 14.84
CA VAL A 167 7.06 -4.60 15.40
C VAL A 167 7.05 -4.66 16.92
N LEU A 168 6.00 -4.15 17.56
CA LEU A 168 5.83 -4.26 19.01
C LEU A 168 5.81 -5.73 19.44
N LEU A 169 5.01 -6.57 18.78
CA LEU A 169 4.92 -8.01 19.06
C LEU A 169 6.26 -8.72 18.85
N ILE A 170 6.95 -8.41 17.75
CA ILE A 170 8.29 -8.92 17.45
C ILE A 170 9.28 -8.51 18.54
N SER A 171 9.19 -7.27 19.03
CA SER A 171 10.08 -6.75 20.07
C SER A 171 9.95 -7.53 21.38
N LEU A 172 8.75 -8.04 21.70
CA LEU A 172 8.53 -8.88 22.88
C LEU A 172 9.29 -10.22 22.79
N ILE A 173 9.49 -10.75 21.59
CA ILE A 173 10.28 -11.97 21.37
C ILE A 173 11.72 -11.76 21.86
N TRP A 174 12.27 -10.56 21.65
CA TRP A 174 13.64 -10.22 22.05
C TRP A 174 13.82 -10.03 23.56
N VAL A 175 12.74 -9.80 24.30
CA VAL A 175 12.79 -9.68 25.77
C VAL A 175 13.01 -11.05 26.42
N ILE A 176 12.48 -12.14 25.84
CA ILE A 176 12.52 -13.47 26.44
C ILE A 176 13.96 -14.01 26.63
N PRO A 177 14.86 -13.94 25.63
CA PRO A 177 16.26 -14.33 25.82
C PRO A 177 16.97 -13.51 26.91
N ILE A 178 16.67 -12.21 27.03
CA ILE A 178 17.26 -11.36 28.08
C ILE A 178 16.83 -11.87 29.46
N LEU A 179 15.54 -12.22 29.62
CA LEU A 179 15.02 -12.78 30.86
C LEU A 179 15.64 -14.13 31.22
N PHE A 180 15.94 -14.97 30.22
CA PHE A 180 16.45 -16.33 30.43
C PHE A 180 17.99 -16.39 30.59
N PHE A 181 18.75 -15.69 29.75
CA PHE A 181 20.22 -15.77 29.72
C PHE A 181 20.90 -14.78 30.67
N PHE A 182 20.21 -13.74 31.16
CA PHE A 182 20.78 -12.73 32.06
C PHE A 182 19.96 -12.57 33.36
N PRO A 183 19.69 -13.66 34.12
CA PRO A 183 18.86 -13.60 35.32
C PRO A 183 19.46 -12.71 36.42
N ALA A 184 20.79 -12.60 36.51
CA ALA A 184 21.46 -11.71 37.45
C ALA A 184 21.23 -10.21 37.13
N LEU A 185 21.16 -9.85 35.85
CA LEU A 185 20.82 -8.48 35.42
C LEU A 185 19.36 -8.17 35.74
N VAL A 186 18.46 -9.12 35.47
CA VAL A 186 17.04 -8.98 35.82
C VAL A 186 16.87 -8.82 37.33
N PHE A 187 17.52 -9.67 38.13
CA PHE A 187 17.50 -9.58 39.59
C PHE A 187 18.04 -8.24 40.09
N PHE A 188 19.15 -7.76 39.55
CA PHE A 188 19.70 -6.44 39.90
C PHE A 188 18.70 -5.32 39.62
N ILE A 189 18.04 -5.35 38.46
CA ILE A 189 17.00 -4.38 38.08
C ILE A 189 15.80 -4.48 39.02
N THR A 190 15.25 -5.68 39.25
CA THR A 190 14.04 -5.86 40.06
C THR A 190 14.27 -5.60 41.54
N ALA A 191 15.44 -5.93 42.07
CA ALA A 191 15.84 -5.61 43.45
C ALA A 191 15.99 -4.10 43.67
N LYS A 192 16.57 -3.38 42.69
CA LYS A 192 16.64 -1.90 42.71
C LYS A 192 15.28 -1.23 42.60
N LEU A 193 14.34 -1.85 41.88
CA LEU A 193 13.00 -1.30 41.62
C LEU A 193 11.96 -1.65 42.70
N ASN A 194 12.34 -2.41 43.75
CA ASN A 194 11.44 -2.88 44.81
C ASN A 194 10.13 -3.46 44.24
N VAL A 195 10.25 -4.38 43.28
CA VAL A 195 9.10 -4.95 42.57
C VAL A 195 8.27 -5.81 43.52
N THR A 196 7.15 -5.26 43.99
CA THR A 196 6.17 -5.94 44.83
C THR A 196 5.01 -6.47 43.98
N GLY A 197 4.09 -7.24 44.58
CA GLY A 197 2.85 -7.67 43.90
C GLY A 197 2.01 -6.49 43.37
N PHE A 198 2.04 -5.35 44.07
CA PHE A 198 1.39 -4.12 43.61
C PHE A 198 2.09 -3.54 42.37
N THR A 199 3.41 -3.56 42.31
CA THR A 199 4.18 -3.15 41.13
C THR A 199 3.84 -4.01 39.91
N ILE A 200 3.72 -5.33 40.09
CA ILE A 200 3.32 -6.25 39.01
C ILE A 200 1.91 -5.93 38.50
N LEU A 201 0.96 -5.65 39.39
CA LEU A 201 -0.40 -5.24 39.02
C LEU A 201 -0.38 -3.94 38.20
N LEU A 202 0.38 -2.93 38.62
CA LEU A 202 0.52 -1.68 37.88
C LEU A 202 1.18 -1.87 36.51
N MET A 203 2.17 -2.77 36.40
CA MET A 203 2.78 -3.11 35.11
C MET A 203 1.79 -3.79 34.16
N ALA A 204 0.97 -4.72 34.67
CA ALA A 204 -0.07 -5.37 33.88
C ALA A 204 -1.14 -4.38 33.41
N LEU A 205 -1.61 -3.48 34.28
CA LEU A 205 -2.52 -2.40 33.92
C LEU A 205 -1.90 -1.43 32.90
N GLY A 206 -0.62 -1.10 33.09
CA GLY A 206 0.14 -0.27 32.15
C GLY A 206 0.26 -0.91 30.77
N LEU A 207 0.48 -2.23 30.69
CA LEU A 207 0.53 -2.96 29.42
C LEU A 207 -0.84 -2.97 28.72
N LEU A 208 -1.93 -3.19 29.47
CA LEU A 208 -3.29 -3.11 28.93
C LEU A 208 -3.61 -1.71 28.39
N LEU A 209 -3.25 -0.67 29.14
CA LEU A 209 -3.41 0.71 28.71
C LEU A 209 -2.56 1.00 27.47
N ALA A 210 -1.35 0.47 27.39
CA ALA A 210 -0.48 0.61 26.23
C ALA A 210 -1.08 -0.03 24.98
N VAL A 211 -1.70 -1.21 25.06
CA VAL A 211 -2.35 -1.86 23.91
C VAL A 211 -3.43 -0.97 23.29
N VAL A 212 -4.18 -0.22 24.09
CA VAL A 212 -5.22 0.70 23.61
C VAL A 212 -4.64 2.04 23.16
N THR A 213 -3.66 2.56 23.90
CA THR A 213 -3.11 3.91 23.68
C THR A 213 -2.09 3.95 22.54
N LEU A 214 -1.32 2.88 22.31
CA LEU A 214 -0.27 2.84 21.30
C LEU A 214 -0.78 3.00 19.87
N PRO A 215 -1.86 2.34 19.41
CA PRO A 215 -2.42 2.61 18.07
C PRO A 215 -2.79 4.08 17.87
N LEU A 216 -3.37 4.73 18.91
CA LEU A 216 -3.73 6.13 18.87
C LEU A 216 -2.48 7.02 18.79
N LEU A 217 -1.46 6.71 19.60
CA LEU A 217 -0.20 7.43 19.57
C LEU A 217 0.51 7.26 18.22
N ILE A 218 0.55 6.05 17.66
CA ILE A 218 1.09 5.77 16.32
C ILE A 218 0.37 6.63 15.28
N ALA A 219 -0.97 6.70 15.35
CA ALA A 219 -1.74 7.54 14.42
C ALA A 219 -1.36 9.01 14.54
N ILE A 220 -1.40 9.58 15.76
CA ILE A 220 -1.05 10.98 16.02
C ILE A 220 0.37 11.29 15.54
N MET A 221 1.34 10.46 15.91
CA MET A 221 2.74 10.65 15.52
C MET A 221 2.95 10.48 14.02
N THR A 222 2.18 9.63 13.34
CA THR A 222 2.21 9.51 11.88
C THR A 222 1.68 10.79 11.22
N PHE A 223 0.62 11.40 11.74
CA PHE A 223 0.13 12.70 11.25
C PHE A 223 1.15 13.81 11.47
N ILE A 224 1.68 13.94 12.69
CA ILE A 224 2.68 14.98 13.01
C ILE A 224 3.94 14.78 12.17
N GLY A 225 4.46 13.55 12.10
CA GLY A 225 5.65 13.23 11.31
C GLY A 225 5.44 13.50 9.82
N ALA A 226 4.30 13.13 9.26
CA ALA A 226 3.95 13.47 7.89
C ALA A 226 3.84 14.98 7.68
N ALA A 227 3.38 15.76 8.66
CA ALA A 227 3.24 17.21 8.52
C ALA A 227 4.60 17.90 8.49
N ILE A 228 5.50 17.48 9.39
CA ILE A 228 6.89 17.91 9.40
C ILE A 228 7.54 17.57 8.06
N MET A 229 7.44 16.31 7.61
CA MET A 229 7.96 15.89 6.31
C MET A 229 7.37 16.69 5.14
N HIS A 230 6.06 16.95 5.15
CA HIS A 230 5.37 17.67 4.09
C HIS A 230 5.84 19.13 3.99
N LEU A 231 6.12 19.77 5.12
CA LEU A 231 6.70 21.11 5.15
C LEU A 231 8.00 21.14 4.32
N PHE A 232 8.92 20.22 4.55
CA PHE A 232 10.19 20.17 3.80
C PHE A 232 9.99 19.80 2.33
N VAL A 233 9.06 18.90 2.03
CA VAL A 233 8.68 18.59 0.64
C VAL A 233 8.19 19.84 -0.09
N VAL A 234 7.33 20.65 0.53
CA VAL A 234 6.81 21.90 -0.06
C VAL A 234 7.91 22.95 -0.20
N LEU A 235 8.75 23.13 0.83
CA LEU A 235 9.89 24.07 0.80
C LEU A 235 10.87 23.77 -0.35
N LEU A 236 10.96 22.50 -0.75
CA LEU A 236 11.84 22.03 -1.82
C LEU A 236 11.13 21.89 -3.17
N GLY A 237 9.92 22.44 -3.31
CA GLY A 237 9.18 22.50 -4.58
C GLY A 237 8.40 21.24 -4.94
N GLY A 238 8.16 20.35 -3.98
CA GLY A 238 7.38 19.12 -4.17
C GLY A 238 5.92 19.41 -4.55
N ARG A 239 5.38 18.61 -5.46
CA ARG A 239 3.98 18.69 -5.93
C ARG A 239 3.06 17.79 -5.13
N GLY A 240 1.75 18.02 -5.21
CA GLY A 240 0.77 17.19 -4.51
C GLY A 240 0.58 17.59 -3.04
N GLY A 241 -0.57 17.24 -2.48
CA GLY A 241 -0.97 17.69 -1.14
C GLY A 241 -0.40 16.84 -0.01
N TYR A 242 -0.66 17.29 1.22
CA TYR A 242 -0.29 16.60 2.46
C TYR A 242 -0.68 15.11 2.48
N GLN A 243 -1.83 14.77 1.90
CA GLN A 243 -2.30 13.39 1.82
C GLN A 243 -1.30 12.46 1.10
N ALA A 244 -0.61 12.95 0.06
CA ALA A 244 0.41 12.18 -0.62
C ALA A 244 1.59 11.88 0.31
N THR A 245 2.07 12.87 1.07
CA THR A 245 3.14 12.70 2.07
C THR A 245 2.72 11.75 3.18
N PHE A 246 1.49 11.88 3.68
CA PHE A 246 0.95 11.00 4.70
C PHE A 246 0.92 9.53 4.23
N ARG A 247 0.55 9.29 2.97
CA ARG A 247 0.59 7.93 2.39
C ARG A 247 2.01 7.40 2.29
N VAL A 248 2.96 8.22 1.85
CA VAL A 248 4.39 7.85 1.86
C VAL A 248 4.84 7.47 3.26
N ALA A 249 4.55 8.30 4.27
CA ALA A 249 4.89 8.04 5.67
C ALA A 249 4.29 6.72 6.17
N CYS A 250 3.03 6.45 5.85
CA CYS A 250 2.37 5.21 6.23
C CYS A 250 2.98 3.97 5.58
N PHE A 251 3.16 3.97 4.25
CA PHE A 251 3.70 2.82 3.53
C PHE A 251 5.21 2.63 3.74
N ALA A 252 5.95 3.68 4.10
CA ALA A 252 7.36 3.53 4.51
C ALA A 252 7.52 2.65 5.76
N ASN A 253 6.46 2.45 6.56
CA ASN A 253 6.49 1.51 7.68
C ASN A 253 6.65 0.04 7.26
N SER A 254 6.59 -0.30 5.97
CA SER A 254 6.96 -1.63 5.49
C SER A 254 8.37 -2.05 5.93
N GLY A 255 9.32 -1.10 5.97
CA GLY A 255 10.70 -1.38 6.41
C GLY A 255 10.79 -1.87 7.85
N GLN A 256 9.80 -1.54 8.70
CA GLN A 256 9.84 -1.84 10.12
C GLN A 256 9.82 -3.34 10.42
N VAL A 257 9.24 -4.18 9.54
CA VAL A 257 9.21 -5.63 9.79
C VAL A 257 10.60 -6.27 9.79
N LEU A 258 11.60 -5.59 9.23
CA LEU A 258 12.99 -6.07 9.22
C LEU A 258 13.57 -6.12 10.64
N GLN A 259 12.98 -5.43 11.61
CA GLN A 259 13.32 -5.52 13.03
C GLN A 259 13.08 -6.91 13.65
N VAL A 260 12.48 -7.84 12.90
CA VAL A 260 12.44 -9.28 13.24
C VAL A 260 13.81 -9.94 13.30
N VAL A 261 14.87 -9.29 12.84
CA VAL A 261 16.24 -9.77 12.98
C VAL A 261 16.92 -8.98 14.11
N PRO A 262 17.52 -9.61 15.12
CA PRO A 262 18.13 -8.88 16.21
C PRO A 262 19.40 -8.17 15.71
N TYR A 263 19.70 -7.00 16.28
CA TYR A 263 20.86 -6.15 15.96
C TYR A 263 20.92 -5.61 14.52
N LEU A 264 20.85 -6.47 13.51
CA LEU A 264 20.86 -6.10 12.09
C LEU A 264 19.51 -5.57 11.61
N GLY A 265 18.40 -6.06 12.18
CA GLY A 265 17.06 -5.67 11.78
C GLY A 265 16.75 -4.18 11.93
N PRO A 266 17.09 -3.53 13.07
CA PRO A 266 16.94 -2.08 13.21
C PRO A 266 17.72 -1.28 12.16
N LEU A 267 18.96 -1.67 11.84
CA LEU A 267 19.75 -1.00 10.81
C LEU A 267 19.13 -1.18 9.42
N ALA A 268 18.70 -2.39 9.10
CA ALA A 268 18.01 -2.69 7.85
C ALA A 268 16.67 -1.93 7.75
N ALA A 269 15.91 -1.85 8.83
CA ALA A 269 14.65 -1.11 8.89
C ALA A 269 14.86 0.39 8.60
N ILE A 270 15.88 1.00 9.18
CA ILE A 270 16.24 2.41 8.93
C ILE A 270 16.62 2.60 7.45
N ALA A 271 17.50 1.74 6.92
CA ALA A 271 17.93 1.84 5.53
C ALA A 271 16.75 1.71 4.54
N PHE A 272 15.88 0.74 4.76
CA PHE A 272 14.68 0.56 3.92
C PHE A 272 13.66 1.67 4.11
N TRP A 273 13.50 2.21 5.33
CA TRP A 273 12.61 3.35 5.55
C TRP A 273 13.07 4.56 4.73
N PHE A 274 14.37 4.88 4.73
CA PHE A 274 14.91 5.95 3.89
C PHE A 274 14.73 5.65 2.39
N ALA A 275 15.00 4.43 1.94
CA ALA A 275 14.76 4.06 0.54
C ALA A 275 13.30 4.27 0.14
N LEU A 276 12.35 3.81 0.97
CA LEU A 276 10.92 3.94 0.71
C LEU A 276 10.47 5.41 0.70
N VAL A 277 10.92 6.22 1.66
CA VAL A 277 10.60 7.65 1.69
C VAL A 277 11.17 8.37 0.46
N PHE A 278 12.41 8.06 0.07
CA PHE A 278 13.02 8.60 -1.14
C PHE A 278 12.18 8.32 -2.39
N PHE A 279 11.87 7.05 -2.67
CA PHE A 279 11.02 6.68 -3.82
C PHE A 279 9.62 7.27 -3.72
N GLY A 280 9.05 7.31 -2.50
CA GLY A 280 7.77 7.96 -2.23
C GLY A 280 7.77 9.44 -2.61
N TYR A 281 8.82 10.18 -2.27
CA TYR A 281 8.95 11.60 -2.64
C TYR A 281 9.19 11.80 -4.13
N ARG A 282 9.99 10.95 -4.76
CA ARG A 282 10.23 10.97 -6.21
C ARG A 282 8.93 10.81 -6.99
N HIS A 283 8.07 9.86 -6.61
CA HIS A 283 6.84 9.56 -7.35
C HIS A 283 5.64 10.39 -6.90
N ALA A 284 5.38 10.47 -5.60
CA ALA A 284 4.21 11.16 -5.06
C ALA A 284 4.33 12.68 -5.17
N HIS A 285 5.56 13.20 -5.06
CA HIS A 285 5.83 14.64 -5.08
C HIS A 285 6.62 15.14 -6.29
N ARG A 286 7.04 14.25 -7.20
CA ARG A 286 7.83 14.59 -8.40
C ARG A 286 9.08 15.40 -8.08
N LEU A 287 9.64 15.22 -6.88
CA LEU A 287 10.89 15.86 -6.50
C LEU A 287 12.05 15.26 -7.30
N GLU A 288 13.04 16.07 -7.64
CA GLU A 288 14.32 15.58 -8.16
C GLU A 288 15.11 14.80 -7.08
N PRO A 289 16.10 13.95 -7.42
CA PRO A 289 16.80 13.11 -6.44
C PRO A 289 17.43 13.90 -5.29
N ALA A 290 18.13 15.00 -5.59
CA ALA A 290 18.78 15.82 -4.56
C ALA A 290 17.76 16.47 -3.60
N PRO A 291 16.73 17.21 -4.09
CA PRO A 291 15.65 17.69 -3.23
C PRO A 291 14.94 16.60 -2.42
N ALA A 292 14.72 15.41 -2.99
CA ALA A 292 14.08 14.31 -2.26
C ALA A 292 14.94 13.83 -1.07
N ILE A 293 16.26 13.73 -1.24
CA ILE A 293 17.19 13.38 -0.16
C ILE A 293 17.20 14.47 0.91
N VAL A 294 17.27 15.75 0.52
CA VAL A 294 17.26 16.87 1.47
C VAL A 294 15.94 16.91 2.25
N ALA A 295 14.79 16.75 1.58
CA ALA A 295 13.47 16.75 2.21
C ALA A 295 13.33 15.65 3.29
N MET A 296 13.99 14.52 3.06
CA MET A 296 13.97 13.35 3.93
C MET A 296 14.95 13.47 5.10
N VAL A 297 16.15 14.00 4.88
CA VAL A 297 17.23 14.04 5.88
C VAL A 297 17.16 15.29 6.76
N LEU A 298 16.79 16.44 6.21
CA LEU A 298 16.78 17.72 6.92
C LEU A 298 15.89 17.71 8.19
N PRO A 299 14.64 17.23 8.17
CA PRO A 299 13.84 17.11 9.39
C PRO A 299 14.51 16.26 10.47
N LEU A 300 15.18 15.17 10.09
CA LEU A 300 15.88 14.31 11.03
C LEU A 300 17.06 15.04 11.69
N VAL A 301 17.87 15.76 10.90
CA VAL A 301 18.99 16.56 11.43
C VAL A 301 18.49 17.63 12.40
N MET A 302 17.38 18.30 12.08
CA MET A 302 16.78 19.30 12.98
C MET A 302 16.28 18.69 14.28
N VAL A 303 15.61 17.54 14.23
CA VAL A 303 15.14 16.83 15.44
C VAL A 303 16.32 16.36 16.29
N ILE A 304 17.34 15.76 15.69
CA ILE A 304 18.56 15.32 16.41
C ILE A 304 19.25 16.52 17.06
N GLY A 305 19.42 17.63 16.32
CA GLY A 305 20.03 18.86 16.85
C GLY A 305 19.24 19.44 18.02
N ALA A 306 17.91 19.49 17.92
CA ALA A 306 17.04 19.97 19.00
C ALA A 306 17.11 19.09 20.26
N VAL A 307 17.13 17.76 20.09
CA VAL A 307 17.28 16.82 21.21
C VAL A 307 18.64 16.98 21.87
N MET A 308 19.72 17.08 21.09
CA MET A 308 21.07 17.29 21.64
C MET A 308 21.17 18.61 22.41
N ALA A 309 20.59 19.69 21.89
CA ALA A 309 20.55 20.98 22.58
C ALA A 309 19.77 20.91 23.90
N ALA A 310 18.63 20.23 23.91
CA ALA A 310 17.83 20.03 25.13
C ALA A 310 18.60 19.22 26.17
N VAL A 311 19.29 18.15 25.77
CA VAL A 311 20.14 17.33 26.66
C VAL A 311 21.26 18.18 27.27
N ILE A 312 21.96 18.98 26.45
CA ILE A 312 23.02 19.87 26.93
C ILE A 312 22.47 20.89 27.94
N ALA A 313 21.31 21.49 27.65
CA ALA A 313 20.67 22.44 28.56
C ALA A 313 20.31 21.79 29.91
N VAL A 314 19.80 20.56 29.90
CA VAL A 314 19.52 19.80 31.12
C VAL A 314 20.81 19.50 31.89
N ILE A 315 21.88 19.09 31.22
CA ILE A 315 23.19 18.83 31.87
C ILE A 315 23.72 20.10 32.52
N ILE A 316 23.70 21.24 31.82
CA ILE A 316 24.13 22.53 32.37
C ILE A 316 23.29 22.90 33.59
N GLY A 317 21.96 22.73 33.51
CA GLY A 317 21.05 23.00 34.63
C GLY A 317 21.33 22.12 35.85
N VAL A 318 21.54 20.81 35.64
CA VAL A 318 21.88 19.88 36.71
C VAL A 318 23.24 20.22 37.32
N VAL A 319 24.28 20.40 36.51
CA VAL A 319 25.63 20.76 37.01
C VAL A 319 25.60 22.09 37.76
N GLY A 320 24.89 23.10 37.24
CA GLY A 320 24.72 24.38 37.92
C GLY A 320 23.92 24.30 39.23
N SER A 321 23.06 23.29 39.37
CA SER A 321 22.32 23.03 40.62
C SER A 321 23.12 22.22 41.66
N LEU A 322 24.25 21.62 41.26
CA LEU A 322 25.14 20.93 42.19
C LEU A 322 25.95 21.97 42.96
N ASP A 323 25.76 22.00 44.26
CA ASP A 323 26.50 22.85 45.18
C ASP A 323 27.93 22.29 45.35
N LEU A 324 28.81 22.60 44.39
CA LEU A 324 30.19 22.07 44.31
C LEU A 324 31.01 22.39 45.56
N THR A 325 30.58 23.37 46.36
CA THR A 325 31.17 23.73 47.66
C THR A 325 31.08 22.58 48.68
N LYS A 326 30.08 21.69 48.58
CA LYS A 326 29.92 20.52 49.46
C LYS A 326 30.82 19.34 49.09
N LEU A 327 31.52 19.41 47.96
CA LEU A 327 32.38 18.34 47.43
C LEU A 327 33.87 18.62 47.63
N ILE A 328 34.25 19.80 48.15
CA ILE A 328 35.63 20.12 48.53
C ILE A 328 35.73 19.93 50.04
N PRO A 329 36.36 18.84 50.54
CA PRO A 329 36.68 18.73 51.96
C PRO A 329 37.72 19.81 52.35
N GLU A 330 37.48 20.52 53.46
CA GLU A 330 38.42 21.47 54.07
C GLU A 330 39.73 20.81 54.50
#